data_AF-A0A351K103-F1
#
_entry.id   AF-A0A351K103-F1
#
_cell.length_a   1.000
_cell.length_b   1.000
_cell.length_c   1.000
_cell.angle_alpha   90.00
_cell.angle_beta   90.00
_cell.angle_gamma   90.00
#
_symmetry.space_group_name_H-M   'P 1'
#
loop_
_entity.id
_entity.type
_entity.pdbx_description
1 polymer ?
#
loop_
_entity_poly.entity_id
_entity_poly.type
_entity_poly.pdbx_seq_one_letter_code
_entity_poly.pdbx_strand_id
1 'polypeptide(L)' 'TQVGFGAGGPHFCLGANLARRELVVAFEELHQRLPLIRSTAEPDYLQSNFINGIKRLPCTWN' A
#
# COMPACT_ATOMS: atom_id res chain seq x y z
N THR A 1 -12.06 4.95 13.54
CA THR A 1 -12.44 4.68 12.14
C THR A 1 -11.40 5.29 11.22
N GLN A 2 -10.96 4.57 10.20
CA GLN A 2 -9.98 5.07 9.22
C GLN A 2 -10.74 5.82 8.10
N VAL A 3 -10.16 6.92 7.58
CA VAL A 3 -10.81 7.83 6.60
C VAL A 3 -10.12 7.89 5.23
N GLY A 4 -9.22 6.96 4.91
CA GLY A 4 -8.43 7.01 3.68
C GLY A 4 -9.22 6.73 2.39
N PHE A 5 -10.45 6.24 2.50
CA PHE A 5 -11.41 6.17 1.38
C PHE A 5 -12.47 7.28 1.42
N GLY A 6 -12.29 8.28 2.28
CA GLY A 6 -13.29 9.30 2.59
C GLY A 6 -14.14 8.93 3.81
N ALA A 7 -14.83 9.92 4.39
CA ALA A 7 -15.62 9.78 5.61
C ALA A 7 -17.08 9.35 5.37
N GLY A 8 -17.33 8.50 4.36
CA GLY A 8 -18.65 7.92 4.08
C GLY A 8 -19.69 8.86 3.45
N GLY A 9 -19.27 10.02 2.92
CA GLY A 9 -20.14 10.96 2.21
C GLY A 9 -20.35 10.63 0.72
N PRO A 10 -21.00 11.52 -0.05
CA PRO A 10 -21.32 11.31 -1.47
C PRO A 10 -20.12 11.04 -2.39
N HIS A 11 -18.93 11.46 -1.97
CA HIS A 11 -17.67 11.23 -2.68
C HIS A 11 -16.81 10.14 -2.02
N PHE A 12 -17.41 9.23 -1.26
CA PHE A 12 -16.71 8.05 -0.77
C PHE A 12 -16.10 7.29 -1.95
N CYS A 13 -14.87 6.80 -1.77
CA CYS A 13 -14.11 6.17 -2.85
C CYS A 13 -14.90 5.00 -3.45
N LEU A 14 -15.34 5.17 -4.70
CA LEU A 14 -16.05 4.13 -5.46
C LEU A 14 -15.22 2.84 -5.57
N GLY A 15 -13.89 2.99 -5.63
CA GLY A 15 -12.94 1.87 -5.72
C GLY A 15 -12.56 1.23 -4.39
N ALA A 16 -13.15 1.63 -3.24
CA ALA A 16 -12.70 1.16 -1.93
C ALA A 16 -12.71 -0.38 -1.78
N ASN A 17 -13.69 -1.06 -2.38
CA ASN A 17 -13.76 -2.52 -2.33
C ASN A 17 -12.71 -3.17 -3.24
N LEU A 18 -12.46 -2.61 -4.42
CA LEU A 18 -11.42 -3.08 -5.32
C LEU A 18 -10.04 -2.91 -4.69
N ALA A 19 -9.71 -1.72 -4.20
CA ALA A 19 -8.43 -1.43 -3.56
C ALA A 19 -8.14 -2.36 -2.38
N ARG A 20 -9.15 -2.69 -1.56
CA ARG A 20 -8.99 -3.68 -0.48
C ARG A 20 -8.68 -5.07 -1.03
N ARG A 21 -9.37 -5.50 -2.08
CA ARG A 21 -9.11 -6.81 -2.71
C ARG A 21 -7.73 -6.87 -3.34
N GLU A 22 -7.32 -5.82 -4.04
CA GLU A 22 -5.98 -5.71 -4.63
C GLU A 22 -4.90 -5.80 -3.56
N LEU A 23 -5.04 -5.10 -2.43
CA LEU A 23 -4.06 -5.18 -1.34
C LEU A 23 -3.98 -6.59 -0.74
N VAL A 24 -5.11 -7.25 -0.50
CA VAL A 24 -5.14 -8.63 0.01
C VAL A 24 -4.38 -9.56 -0.93
N VAL A 25 -4.75 -9.58 -2.21
CA VAL A 25 -4.14 -10.45 -3.22
C VAL A 25 -2.64 -10.13 -3.38
N ALA A 26 -2.28 -8.85 -3.45
CA ALA A 26 -0.89 -8.44 -3.64
C ALA A 26 0.00 -8.91 -2.48
N PHE A 27 -0.44 -8.75 -1.23
CA PHE A 27 0.34 -9.18 -0.07
C PHE A 27 0.36 -10.69 0.13
N GLU A 28 -0.74 -11.39 -0.17
CA GLU A 28 -0.79 -12.86 -0.14
C GLU A 28 0.20 -13.46 -1.15
N GLU A 29 0.16 -13.00 -2.40
CA GLU A 29 1.05 -13.48 -3.46
C GLU A 29 2.51 -13.11 -3.19
N LEU A 30 2.76 -11.90 -2.67
CA LEU A 30 4.10 -11.46 -2.29
C LEU A 30 4.68 -12.38 -1.21
N HIS A 31 3.88 -12.69 -0.17
CA HIS A 31 4.32 -13.56 0.93
C HIS A 31 4.56 -15.00 0.46
N GLN A 32 3.68 -15.55 -0.37
CA GLN A 32 3.83 -16.91 -0.90
C GLN A 32 5.07 -17.07 -1.77
N ARG A 33 5.37 -16.07 -2.62
CA ARG A 33 6.47 -16.16 -3.59
C ARG A 33 7.82 -15.69 -3.02
N LEU A 34 7.81 -14.73 -2.11
CA LEU A 34 9.01 -14.11 -1.53
C LEU A 34 8.91 -14.08 0.02
N PRO A 35 8.92 -15.24 0.69
CA PRO A 35 8.64 -15.33 2.13
C PRO A 35 9.68 -14.62 3.02
N LEU A 36 10.89 -14.40 2.49
CA LEU A 36 11.99 -13.73 3.20
C LEU A 36 12.16 -12.26 2.79
N ILE A 37 11.22 -11.70 2.02
CA ILE A 37 11.30 -10.30 1.62
C ILE A 37 11.30 -9.38 2.84
N ARG A 38 12.30 -8.50 2.90
CA ARG A 38 12.42 -7.48 3.94
C ARG A 38 13.00 -6.20 3.37
N SER A 39 12.64 -5.07 3.97
CA SER A 39 13.31 -3.81 3.70
C SER A 39 14.75 -3.87 4.20
N THR A 40 15.68 -3.25 3.45
CA THR A 40 17.10 -3.16 3.83
C THR A 40 17.49 -1.76 4.29
N ALA A 41 16.60 -0.78 4.12
CA ALA A 41 16.76 0.60 4.54
C ALA A 41 15.38 1.23 4.81
N GLU A 42 15.38 2.43 5.38
CA GLU A 42 14.18 3.27 5.50
C GLU A 42 13.63 3.68 4.12
N PRO A 43 12.32 3.90 3.99
CA PRO A 43 11.71 4.32 2.73
C PRO A 43 12.07 5.77 2.36
N ASP A 44 12.29 6.00 1.06
CA ASP A 44 12.22 7.35 0.49
C ASP A 44 10.74 7.70 0.29
N TYR A 45 10.24 8.72 0.97
CA TYR A 45 8.86 9.18 0.79
C TYR A 45 8.67 10.02 -0.47
N LEU A 46 7.49 9.87 -1.08
CA LEU A 46 7.04 10.69 -2.19
C LEU A 46 6.89 12.14 -1.74
N GLN A 47 7.56 13.06 -2.42
CA GLN A 47 7.41 14.50 -2.20
C GLN A 47 6.08 14.96 -2.80
N SER A 48 5.01 14.86 -2.02
CA SER A 48 3.66 15.28 -2.41
C SER A 48 2.91 15.80 -1.19
N ASN A 49 2.15 16.88 -1.39
CA ASN A 49 1.19 17.41 -0.42
C ASN A 49 -0.21 16.78 -0.55
N PHE A 50 -0.41 15.90 -1.54
CA PHE A 50 -1.71 15.28 -1.83
C PHE A 50 -1.69 13.76 -1.61
N ILE A 51 -0.59 13.09 -1.98
CA ILE A 51 -0.45 11.63 -1.84
C ILE A 51 0.60 11.31 -0.77
N ASN A 52 0.20 10.64 0.30
CA ASN A 52 1.13 9.99 1.22
C ASN A 52 1.58 8.66 0.62
N GLY A 53 2.79 8.62 0.04
CA GLY A 53 3.29 7.44 -0.64
C GLY A 53 4.77 7.21 -0.41
N ILE A 54 5.21 5.96 -0.60
CA ILE A 54 6.62 5.59 -0.63
C ILE A 54 7.09 5.69 -2.09
N LYS A 55 8.12 6.50 -2.35
CA LYS A 55 8.73 6.65 -3.67
C LYS A 55 9.68 5.50 -3.98
N ARG A 56 10.47 5.06 -2.99
CA ARG A 56 11.37 3.91 -3.10
C ARG A 56 11.48 3.19 -1.76
N LEU A 57 11.50 1.86 -1.78
CA LEU A 57 11.81 1.02 -0.63
C LEU A 57 12.78 -0.07 -1.07
N PRO A 58 14.07 0.02 -0.72
CA PRO A 58 15.03 -1.03 -0.99
C PRO A 58 14.66 -2.32 -0.24
N CYS A 59 14.60 -3.44 -0.96
CA CYS A 59 14.24 -4.75 -0.41
C CYS A 59 15.23 -5.84 -0.86
N THR A 60 15.36 -6.88 -0.04
CA THR A 60 16.07 -8.13 -0.34
C THR A 60 15.16 -9.30 0.00
N TRP A 61 15.27 -10.41 -0.72
CA TRP A 61 14.41 -11.60 -0.56
C TRP A 61 15.22 -12.90 -0.61
N ASN A 62 16.49 -12.77 -0.23
CA ASN A 62 17.53 -13.77 -0.22
C ASN A 62 18.11 -13.90 1.20
#